data_AF-A0A2P5CC36-F1
#
_entry.id   AF-A0A2P5CC36-F1
#
_cell.length_a   1.000
_cell.length_b   1.000
_cell.length_c   1.000
_cell.angle_alpha   90.00
_cell.angle_beta   90.00
_cell.angle_gamma   90.00
#
_symmetry.space_group_name_H-M   'P 1'
#
loop_
_entity.id
_entity.type
_entity.pdbx_description
1 polymer ?
#
loop_
_entity_poly.entity_id
_entity_poly.type
_entity_poly.pdbx_seq_one_letter_code
_entity_poly.pdbx_strand_id
1 'polypeptide(L)'
;MEIERTFTVTIDNASANNVVISVVSRSVNGWKGSVLDGEFMHLRRCAHIINLIVSEELKDLNQLISTIRNAVRYVRSSPVRVKDKACVEEEKIDYKGLLVLDVPTRWNSTYMMLDVAIKFQKAFEKY
;
A
#
# COMPACT_ATOMS: atom_id res chain seq x y z
N MET A 1 -4.42 -24.20 23.10
CA MET A 1 -3.76 -22.96 23.58
C MET A 1 -4.88 -22.04 23.99
N GLU A 2 -5.03 -21.80 25.28
CA GLU A 2 -6.08 -20.93 25.84
C GLU A 2 -5.46 -19.56 26.14
N ILE A 3 -6.14 -18.47 25.80
CA ILE A 3 -5.58 -17.11 25.98
C ILE A 3 -5.95 -16.64 27.39
N GLU A 4 -5.05 -16.76 28.36
CA GLU A 4 -5.38 -16.38 29.75
C GLU A 4 -5.29 -14.86 29.99
N ARG A 5 -4.39 -14.19 29.27
CA ARG A 5 -4.14 -12.75 29.40
C ARG A 5 -3.96 -12.08 28.06
N THR A 6 -4.59 -10.92 27.89
CA THR A 6 -4.52 -10.10 26.68
C THR A 6 -4.10 -8.68 27.07
N PHE A 7 -3.01 -8.22 26.46
CA PHE A 7 -2.53 -6.85 26.59
C PHE A 7 -3.09 -5.95 25.48
N THR A 8 -2.90 -6.38 24.23
CA THR A 8 -3.27 -5.59 23.05
C THR A 8 -3.76 -6.49 21.94
N VAL A 9 -4.77 -6.02 21.21
CA VAL A 9 -5.26 -6.61 19.98
C VAL A 9 -4.92 -5.65 18.84
N THR A 10 -4.21 -6.17 17.83
CA THR A 10 -3.87 -5.42 16.61
C THR A 10 -4.78 -5.82 15.47
N ILE A 11 -5.51 -4.85 14.94
CA ILE A 11 -6.37 -5.02 13.76
C ILE A 11 -6.16 -3.87 12.78
N ASP A 12 -6.59 -4.05 11.54
CA ASP A 12 -6.58 -2.99 10.54
C ASP A 12 -7.58 -1.87 10.90
N ASN A 13 -7.49 -0.72 10.24
CA ASN A 13 -8.29 0.45 10.59
C ASN A 13 -9.60 0.50 9.76
N ALA A 14 -10.40 -0.56 9.82
CA ALA A 14 -11.75 -0.57 9.26
C ALA A 14 -12.75 -0.06 10.29
N SER A 15 -13.79 0.69 9.89
CA SER A 15 -14.81 1.16 10.83
C SER A 15 -15.51 0.01 11.58
N ALA A 16 -15.72 -1.12 10.90
CA ALA A 16 -16.27 -2.36 11.46
C ALA A 16 -15.45 -2.91 12.65
N ASN A 17 -14.14 -2.62 12.67
CA ASN A 17 -13.23 -3.12 13.69
C ASN A 17 -13.42 -2.45 15.06
N ASN A 18 -14.05 -1.28 15.11
CA ASN A 18 -14.44 -0.66 16.38
C ASN A 18 -15.44 -1.55 17.14
N VAL A 19 -16.38 -2.17 16.41
CA VAL A 19 -17.34 -3.11 16.99
C VAL A 19 -16.63 -4.36 17.49
N VAL A 20 -15.72 -4.92 16.68
CA VAL A 20 -14.89 -6.08 17.07
C VAL A 20 -14.11 -5.81 18.35
N ILE A 21 -13.43 -4.66 18.46
CA ILE A 21 -12.68 -4.29 19.67
C ILE A 21 -13.60 -4.18 20.89
N SER A 22 -14.80 -3.62 20.74
CA SER A 22 -15.73 -3.51 21.86
C SER A 22 -16.19 -4.89 22.36
N VAL A 23 -16.45 -5.83 21.46
CA VAL A 23 -16.84 -7.21 21.80
C VAL A 23 -15.67 -7.95 22.45
N VAL A 24 -14.48 -7.86 21.85
CA VAL A 24 -13.27 -8.50 22.38
C VAL A 24 -12.92 -7.94 23.74
N SER A 25 -12.94 -6.61 23.92
CA SER A 25 -12.67 -5.96 25.21
C SER A 25 -13.67 -6.40 26.29
N ARG A 26 -14.97 -6.49 25.94
CA ARG A 26 -16.01 -6.96 26.87
C ARG A 26 -15.78 -8.41 27.29
N SER A 27 -15.47 -9.28 26.33
CA SER A 27 -15.14 -10.68 26.62
C SER A 27 -13.89 -10.76 27.51
N VAL A 28 -12.84 -10.02 27.13
CA VAL A 28 -11.54 -10.03 27.81
C VAL A 28 -11.61 -9.47 29.23
N ASN A 29 -12.50 -8.52 29.48
CA ASN A 29 -12.76 -8.00 30.82
C ASN A 29 -13.68 -8.93 31.62
N GLY A 30 -14.62 -9.63 30.97
CA GLY A 30 -15.58 -10.53 31.60
C GLY A 30 -14.93 -11.69 32.35
N TRP A 31 -13.88 -12.30 31.79
CA TRP A 31 -13.06 -13.33 32.44
C TRP A 31 -11.81 -12.78 33.16
N LYS A 32 -11.70 -11.45 33.36
CA LYS A 32 -10.56 -10.77 34.00
C LYS A 32 -9.18 -11.07 33.37
N GLY A 33 -9.16 -11.24 32.05
CA GLY A 33 -7.94 -11.51 31.29
C GLY A 33 -7.25 -10.25 30.76
N SER A 34 -7.73 -9.05 31.04
CA SER A 34 -7.09 -7.81 30.59
C SER A 34 -5.85 -7.48 31.44
N VAL A 35 -4.82 -7.00 30.76
CA VAL A 35 -3.63 -6.43 31.40
C VAL A 35 -3.78 -4.91 31.45
N LEU A 36 -3.35 -4.26 32.54
CA LEU A 36 -3.53 -2.82 32.79
C LEU A 36 -4.98 -2.35 32.57
N ASP A 37 -5.96 -3.14 33.05
CA ASP A 37 -7.40 -2.88 32.91
C ASP A 37 -7.87 -2.65 31.46
N GLY A 38 -7.07 -3.10 30.48
CA GLY A 38 -7.34 -2.95 29.06
C GLY A 38 -7.09 -1.54 28.50
N GLU A 39 -6.30 -0.71 29.19
CA GLU A 39 -5.91 0.64 28.73
C GLU A 39 -5.35 0.62 27.29
N PHE A 40 -4.58 -0.42 26.94
CA PHE A 40 -3.95 -0.59 25.63
C PHE A 40 -4.56 -1.73 24.79
N MET A 41 -5.84 -2.03 25.01
CA MET A 41 -6.51 -3.18 24.37
C MET A 41 -6.55 -3.08 22.84
N HIS A 42 -6.48 -1.88 22.28
CA HIS A 42 -6.52 -1.66 20.84
C HIS A 42 -5.29 -0.88 20.35
N LEU A 43 -4.49 -1.55 19.51
CA LEU A 43 -3.45 -0.89 18.72
C LEU A 43 -3.82 -0.97 17.25
N ARG A 44 -4.06 0.18 16.63
CA ARG A 44 -4.26 0.25 15.18
C ARG A 44 -2.96 -0.13 14.48
N ARG A 45 -3.03 -0.96 13.43
CA ARG A 45 -1.82 -1.30 12.65
C ARG A 45 -1.09 -0.04 12.17
N CYS A 46 0.17 0.14 12.59
CA CYS A 46 1.04 1.25 12.19
C CYS A 46 1.13 1.41 10.66
N ALA A 47 1.10 0.30 9.92
CA ALA A 47 1.09 0.30 8.46
C ALA A 47 -0.06 1.15 7.87
N HIS A 48 -1.23 1.16 8.51
CA HIS A 48 -2.34 2.00 8.07
C HIS A 48 -2.11 3.48 8.38
N ILE A 49 -1.57 3.80 9.56
CA ILE A 49 -1.21 5.18 9.94
C ILE A 49 -0.18 5.74 8.93
N ILE A 50 0.85 4.96 8.62
CA ILE A 50 1.85 5.32 7.61
C ILE A 50 1.18 5.53 6.24
N ASN A 51 0.26 4.66 5.84
CA ASN A 51 -0.48 4.83 4.58
C ASN A 51 -1.27 6.14 4.56
N LEU A 52 -1.90 6.54 5.66
CA LEU A 52 -2.62 7.81 5.75
C LEU A 52 -1.68 9.01 5.65
N ILE A 53 -0.58 9.01 6.41
CA ILE A 53 0.43 10.09 6.38
C ILE A 53 0.97 10.25 4.95
N VAL A 54 1.47 9.16 4.36
CA VAL A 54 2.03 9.22 3.00
C VAL A 54 0.96 9.62 1.98
N SER A 55 -0.28 9.13 2.11
CA SER A 55 -1.34 9.52 1.17
C SER A 55 -1.68 11.01 1.26
N GLU A 56 -1.62 11.60 2.46
CA GLU A 56 -1.83 13.05 2.65
C GLU A 56 -0.72 13.85 1.95
N GLU A 57 0.54 13.50 2.19
CA GLU A 57 1.69 14.17 1.57
C GLU A 57 1.72 14.02 0.04
N LEU A 58 1.25 12.88 -0.48
CA LEU A 58 1.16 12.65 -1.92
C LEU A 58 0.00 13.40 -2.59
N LYS A 59 -0.91 14.04 -1.83
CA LYS A 59 -2.09 14.71 -2.42
C LYS A 59 -1.69 15.81 -3.40
N ASP A 60 -0.68 16.60 -3.07
CA ASP A 60 -0.20 17.69 -3.93
C ASP A 60 0.44 17.16 -5.22
N LEU A 61 0.90 15.91 -5.21
CA LEU A 61 1.51 15.23 -6.36
C LEU A 61 0.52 14.33 -7.11
N ASN A 62 -0.75 14.25 -6.68
CA ASN A 62 -1.72 13.30 -7.24
C ASN A 62 -1.88 13.44 -8.75
N GLN A 63 -1.83 14.66 -9.28
CA GLN A 63 -1.95 14.87 -10.72
C GLN A 63 -0.76 14.26 -11.48
N LEU A 64 0.47 14.47 -11.01
CA LEU A 64 1.68 13.89 -11.60
C LEU A 64 1.67 12.37 -11.51
N ILE A 65 1.32 11.84 -10.33
CA ILE A 65 1.20 10.38 -10.11
C ILE A 65 0.12 9.80 -11.03
N SER A 66 -1.01 10.49 -11.23
CA SER A 66 -2.06 10.06 -12.14
C SER A 66 -1.61 10.03 -13.59
N THR A 67 -0.84 11.02 -14.04
CA THR A 67 -0.24 11.04 -15.38
C THR A 67 0.67 9.83 -15.60
N ILE A 68 1.59 9.56 -14.66
CA ILE A 68 2.49 8.39 -14.74
C ILE A 68 1.69 7.10 -14.72
N ARG A 69 0.70 6.98 -13.82
CA ARG A 69 -0.20 5.82 -13.73
C ARG A 69 -0.92 5.55 -15.05
N ASN A 70 -1.38 6.59 -15.73
CA ASN A 70 -2.05 6.45 -17.02
C ASN A 70 -1.09 6.01 -18.13
N ALA A 71 0.14 6.53 -18.16
CA ALA A 71 1.18 6.06 -19.07
C ALA A 71 1.51 4.58 -18.84
N VAL A 72 1.70 4.18 -17.58
CA VAL A 72 1.93 2.78 -17.18
C VAL A 72 0.74 1.89 -17.59
N ARG A 73 -0.49 2.34 -17.33
CA ARG A 73 -1.72 1.62 -17.73
C ARG A 73 -1.80 1.48 -19.25
N TYR A 74 -1.47 2.52 -20.00
CA TYR A 74 -1.49 2.50 -21.46
C TYR A 74 -0.52 1.45 -22.02
N VAL A 75 0.74 1.43 -21.55
CA VAL A 75 1.73 0.44 -21.98
C VAL A 75 1.26 -0.97 -21.62
N ARG A 76 0.74 -1.17 -20.41
CA ARG A 76 0.27 -2.49 -19.95
C ARG A 76 -1.03 -2.97 -20.60
N SER A 77 -1.80 -2.10 -21.23
CA SER A 77 -3.10 -2.44 -21.83
C SER A 77 -3.01 -3.40 -23.02
N SER A 78 -1.84 -3.52 -23.65
CA SER A 78 -1.64 -4.39 -24.81
C SER A 78 -0.35 -5.19 -24.68
N PRO A 79 -0.39 -6.53 -24.86
CA PRO A 79 0.82 -7.36 -24.93
C PRO A 79 1.80 -6.90 -26.01
N VAL A 80 1.31 -6.28 -27.09
CA VAL A 80 2.15 -5.72 -28.15
C VAL A 80 2.94 -4.53 -27.63
N ARG A 81 2.31 -3.60 -26.91
CA ARG A 81 3.00 -2.44 -26.29
C ARG A 81 3.98 -2.83 -25.18
N VAL A 82 3.71 -3.92 -24.47
CA VAL A 82 4.65 -4.52 -23.51
C VAL A 82 5.81 -5.24 -24.20
N LYS A 83 5.61 -5.72 -25.44
CA LYS A 83 6.58 -6.42 -26.28
C LYS A 83 7.35 -5.50 -27.24
N ASP A 84 6.85 -4.30 -27.54
CA ASP A 84 7.54 -3.19 -28.21
C ASP A 84 8.60 -2.57 -27.28
N LYS A 85 9.34 -3.46 -26.60
CA LYS A 85 10.61 -3.25 -25.90
C LYS A 85 11.73 -2.80 -26.83
N ALA A 86 11.43 -2.44 -28.09
CA ALA A 86 12.37 -1.81 -29.00
C ALA A 86 13.05 -0.59 -28.31
N CYS A 87 12.30 0.20 -27.54
CA CYS A 87 12.88 1.30 -26.73
C CYS A 87 13.72 0.83 -25.53
N VAL A 88 13.47 -0.34 -24.94
CA VAL A 88 14.20 -0.83 -23.75
C VAL A 88 15.56 -1.40 -24.15
N GLU A 89 15.60 -2.12 -25.28
CA GLU A 89 16.83 -2.67 -25.86
C GLU A 89 17.68 -1.59 -26.54
N GLU A 90 17.07 -0.60 -27.22
CA GLU A 90 17.80 0.55 -27.79
C GLU A 90 18.41 1.46 -26.72
N GLU A 91 17.71 1.71 -25.61
CA GLU A 91 18.17 2.65 -24.56
C GLU A 91 19.09 2.01 -23.51
N LYS A 92 19.45 0.73 -23.67
CA LYS A 92 20.28 -0.02 -22.72
C LYS A 92 19.79 0.11 -21.27
N ILE A 93 18.48 0.00 -21.07
CA ILE A 93 17.91 0.05 -19.72
C ILE A 93 18.34 -1.21 -18.97
N ASP A 94 19.10 -1.05 -17.88
CA ASP A 94 19.64 -2.16 -17.08
C ASP A 94 18.53 -2.95 -16.35
N TYR A 95 17.35 -2.33 -16.17
CA TYR A 95 16.20 -2.95 -15.54
C TYR A 95 15.41 -3.86 -16.51
N LYS A 96 15.45 -5.17 -16.24
CA LYS A 96 14.80 -6.21 -17.06
C LYS A 96 13.35 -6.54 -16.67
N GLY A 97 12.83 -5.92 -15.61
CA GLY A 97 11.47 -6.14 -15.13
C GLY A 97 10.42 -5.48 -16.02
N LEU A 98 9.14 -5.64 -15.67
CA LEU A 98 8.02 -4.99 -16.35
C LEU A 98 7.55 -3.79 -15.53
N LEU A 99 7.02 -2.76 -16.20
CA LEU A 99 6.27 -1.69 -15.54
C LEU A 99 5.18 -2.28 -14.63
N VAL A 100 4.99 -1.74 -13.44
CA VAL A 100 4.00 -2.23 -12.45
C VAL A 100 2.93 -1.17 -12.25
N LEU A 101 1.66 -1.54 -12.36
CA LEU A 101 0.56 -0.62 -12.06
C LEU A 101 0.30 -0.60 -10.56
N ASP A 102 0.09 0.58 -9.99
CA ASP A 102 -0.17 0.71 -8.56
C ASP A 102 -1.61 0.37 -8.16
N VAL A 103 -1.78 0.19 -6.84
CA VAL A 103 -3.07 0.23 -6.15
C VAL A 103 -3.14 1.57 -5.44
N PRO A 104 -3.96 2.54 -5.90
CA PRO A 104 -3.92 3.93 -5.42
C PRO A 104 -4.15 4.12 -3.92
N THR A 105 -4.79 3.15 -3.26
CA THR A 105 -5.04 3.17 -1.81
C THR A 105 -3.85 2.66 -0.98
N ARG A 106 -2.76 2.25 -1.61
CA ARG A 106 -1.58 1.65 -0.98
C ARG A 106 -0.30 2.36 -1.39
N TRP A 107 0.26 3.15 -0.48
CA TRP A 107 1.45 3.96 -0.73
C TRP A 107 2.64 3.15 -1.26
N ASN A 108 2.85 1.94 -0.74
CA ASN A 108 3.96 1.07 -1.14
C ASN A 108 3.79 0.59 -2.59
N SER A 109 2.56 0.42 -3.06
CA SER A 109 2.28 0.07 -4.45
C SER A 109 2.56 1.25 -5.38
N THR A 110 2.21 2.47 -4.97
CA THR A 110 2.54 3.69 -5.71
C THR A 110 4.04 3.90 -5.77
N TYR A 111 4.76 3.71 -4.67
CA TYR A 111 6.22 3.74 -4.62
C TYR A 111 6.84 2.77 -5.64
N MET A 112 6.40 1.51 -5.65
CA MET A 112 6.90 0.50 -6.60
C MET A 112 6.63 0.87 -8.06
N MET A 113 5.45 1.45 -8.36
CA MET A 113 5.16 1.94 -9.71
C MET A 113 6.13 3.06 -10.11
N LEU A 114 6.37 4.03 -9.23
CA LEU A 114 7.25 5.17 -9.52
C LEU A 114 8.72 4.74 -9.64
N ASP A 115 9.21 3.89 -8.73
CA ASP A 115 10.57 3.33 -8.74
C ASP A 115 10.85 2.52 -10.02
N VAL A 116 9.84 1.83 -10.55
CA VAL A 116 9.98 1.17 -11.84
C VAL A 116 9.84 2.17 -12.98
N ALA A 117 8.85 3.05 -12.97
CA ALA A 117 8.60 4.01 -14.05
C ALA A 117 9.81 4.92 -14.33
N ILE A 118 10.54 5.36 -13.30
CA ILE A 118 11.74 6.19 -13.48
C ILE A 118 12.86 5.44 -14.21
N LYS A 119 12.97 4.11 -14.04
CA LYS A 119 13.93 3.28 -14.79
C LYS A 119 13.59 3.20 -16.28
N PHE A 120 12.33 3.48 -16.64
CA PHE A 120 11.85 3.58 -18.02
C PHE A 120 11.75 5.03 -18.52
N GLN A 121 12.24 6.03 -17.79
CA GLN A 121 12.11 7.44 -18.15
C GLN A 121 12.54 7.72 -19.61
N LYS A 122 13.72 7.25 -20.03
CA LYS A 122 14.21 7.43 -21.41
C LYS A 122 13.29 6.85 -22.48
N ALA A 123 12.62 5.73 -22.17
CA ALA A 123 11.66 5.13 -23.08
C ALA A 123 10.36 5.94 -23.17
N PHE A 124 9.97 6.63 -22.08
CA PHE A 124 8.82 7.53 -22.09
C PHE A 124 9.10 8.85 -22.82
N GLU A 125 10.33 9.38 -22.79
CA GLU A 125 10.70 10.62 -23.48
C GLU A 125 10.69 10.52 -25.02
N LYS A 126 10.78 9.29 -25.56
CA LYS A 126 10.76 9.04 -27.01
C LYS A 126 9.34 8.91 -27.60
N TYR A 127 8.30 8.89 -26.77
CA TYR A 127 6.91 8.65 -27.15
C TYR A 127 6.07 9.92 -27.00
#